data_AF-A0A380W6R1-F1
#
_entry.id   AF-A0A380W6R1-F1
#
_cell.length_a   1.000
_cell.length_b   1.000
_cell.length_c   1.000
_cell.angle_alpha   90.00
_cell.angle_beta   90.00
_cell.angle_gamma   90.00
#
_symmetry.space_group_name_H-M   'P 1'
#
loop_
_entity.id
_entity.type
_entity.pdbx_description
1 polymer ?
#
loop_
_entity_poly.entity_id
_entity_poly.type
_entity_poly.pdbx_seq_one_letter_code
_entity_poly.pdbx_strand_id
1 'polypeptide(L)'
;MLHKPFTVMTGKTGQSGGRRPRSEAMSRVVMSKDDGRPEGTGPGTSVITRTKPRAKRPSLYRVLILNDDYTPMEFVVHVLERFFQKDVEAATKIMLHVHHHGIGECGIFTYEIAETKVTQVMDFARKHQHPLQCVMEKK
;
A
#
# COMPACT_ATOMS: atom_id res chain seq x y z
N MET A 1 27.27 -23.65 -2.13
CA MET A 1 25.82 -23.61 -1.87
C MET A 1 25.16 -22.71 -2.92
N LEU A 2 23.94 -23.05 -3.28
CA LEU A 2 23.35 -22.86 -4.61
C LEU A 2 22.89 -21.39 -4.86
N HIS A 3 23.47 -20.71 -5.84
CA HIS A 3 22.93 -19.45 -6.36
C HIS A 3 21.66 -19.73 -7.17
N LYS A 4 20.51 -19.16 -6.77
CA LYS A 4 19.30 -19.15 -7.59
C LYS A 4 19.09 -17.73 -8.16
N PRO A 5 18.99 -17.56 -9.49
CA PRO A 5 18.70 -16.27 -10.09
C PRO A 5 17.20 -15.92 -9.95
N PHE A 6 16.94 -14.66 -9.56
CA PHE A 6 15.61 -14.07 -9.52
C PHE A 6 15.12 -13.80 -10.96
N THR A 7 14.05 -14.46 -11.39
CA THR A 7 13.45 -14.24 -12.72
C THR A 7 12.45 -13.10 -12.66
N VAL A 8 12.71 -12.03 -13.42
CA VAL A 8 11.78 -10.92 -13.66
C VAL A 8 10.78 -11.37 -14.74
N MET A 9 9.49 -11.47 -14.41
CA MET A 9 8.44 -11.67 -15.40
C MET A 9 7.87 -10.33 -15.87
N THR A 10 8.22 -9.96 -17.10
CA THR A 10 7.64 -8.86 -17.87
C THR A 10 6.27 -9.27 -18.43
N GLY A 11 5.35 -8.30 -18.49
CA GLY A 11 3.95 -8.51 -18.87
C GLY A 11 3.72 -8.84 -20.36
N LYS A 12 2.53 -9.37 -20.65
CA LYS A 12 1.94 -9.38 -21.99
C LYS A 12 0.47 -8.96 -21.94
N THR A 13 0.17 -7.98 -22.78
CA THR A 13 -1.15 -7.47 -23.18
C THR A 13 -1.70 -8.25 -24.38
N GLY A 14 -3.03 -8.25 -24.53
CA GLY A 14 -3.77 -8.61 -25.76
C GLY A 14 -4.75 -9.80 -25.58
N GLN A 15 -5.93 -9.87 -26.18
CA GLN A 15 -6.83 -8.92 -26.87
C GLN A 15 -8.14 -9.70 -27.16
N SER A 16 -9.29 -9.01 -27.21
CA SER A 16 -10.54 -9.31 -27.98
C SER A 16 -11.27 -10.66 -27.81
N GLY A 17 -12.59 -10.80 -27.78
CA GLY A 17 -13.73 -9.94 -28.09
C GLY A 17 -14.97 -10.86 -28.31
N GLY A 18 -16.19 -10.38 -28.07
CA GLY A 18 -17.41 -11.15 -28.36
C GLY A 18 -18.68 -10.52 -27.79
N ARG A 19 -19.64 -10.19 -28.65
CA ARG A 19 -20.74 -9.23 -28.48
C ARG A 19 -22.02 -9.86 -27.87
N ARG A 20 -22.62 -9.15 -26.89
CA ARG A 20 -24.02 -8.60 -26.75
C ARG A 20 -25.25 -9.40 -27.28
N PRO A 21 -26.51 -9.08 -26.85
CA PRO A 21 -27.13 -9.08 -25.51
C PRO A 21 -28.64 -9.50 -25.54
N ARG A 22 -29.44 -9.07 -24.53
CA ARG A 22 -30.92 -9.00 -24.38
C ARG A 22 -31.52 -10.16 -23.57
N SER A 23 -32.56 -10.00 -22.75
CA SER A 23 -33.39 -8.91 -22.18
C SER A 23 -33.99 -9.55 -20.89
N GLU A 24 -34.50 -8.89 -19.86
CA GLU A 24 -35.74 -8.12 -19.82
C GLU A 24 -36.09 -7.90 -18.33
N ALA A 25 -36.46 -6.70 -17.93
CA ALA A 25 -37.44 -6.48 -16.86
C ALA A 25 -37.94 -5.04 -16.98
N MET A 26 -39.22 -4.93 -17.28
CA MET A 26 -39.91 -3.71 -17.69
C MET A 26 -40.29 -2.84 -16.49
N SER A 27 -39.86 -1.58 -16.51
CA SER A 27 -40.53 -0.51 -15.78
C SER A 27 -41.65 0.05 -16.65
N ARG A 28 -42.89 -0.24 -16.29
CA ARG A 28 -44.09 0.45 -16.80
C ARG A 28 -44.57 1.39 -15.70
N VAL A 29 -44.34 2.69 -15.86
CA VAL A 29 -45.05 3.73 -15.11
C VAL A 29 -45.99 4.42 -16.09
N VAL A 30 -47.27 4.38 -15.74
CA VAL A 30 -48.40 4.94 -16.49
C VAL A 30 -48.52 6.41 -16.11
N MET A 31 -48.65 7.31 -17.09
CA MET A 31 -48.97 8.72 -16.87
C MET A 31 -50.10 9.13 -17.80
N SER A 32 -51.23 9.56 -17.23
CA SER A 32 -52.14 10.61 -17.72
C SER A 32 -53.38 10.65 -16.83
N LYS A 33 -53.61 11.72 -16.06
CA LYS A 33 -54.60 12.77 -16.38
C LYS A 33 -54.60 13.89 -15.31
N ASP A 34 -55.17 14.99 -15.76
CA ASP A 34 -55.17 16.40 -15.37
C ASP A 34 -55.92 16.80 -14.07
N ASP A 35 -55.74 18.08 -13.71
CA ASP A 35 -56.55 18.98 -12.87
C ASP A 35 -56.42 19.00 -11.33
N GLY A 36 -55.95 20.14 -10.81
CA GLY A 36 -56.27 20.60 -9.44
C GLY A 36 -55.20 21.44 -8.73
N ARG A 37 -55.30 22.78 -8.80
CA ARG A 37 -54.67 23.74 -7.85
C ARG A 37 -55.59 23.93 -6.64
N PRO A 38 -55.10 23.93 -5.38
CA PRO A 38 -54.72 25.16 -4.65
C PRO A 38 -53.38 25.01 -3.90
N GLU A 39 -52.45 25.95 -4.03
CA GLU A 39 -52.18 27.02 -3.05
C GLU A 39 -51.76 26.51 -1.65
N GLY A 40 -50.46 26.64 -1.37
CA GLY A 40 -49.84 26.29 -0.09
C GLY A 40 -48.41 26.81 -0.05
N THR A 41 -48.26 28.10 0.28
CA THR A 41 -46.98 28.76 0.53
C THR A 41 -46.33 28.17 1.79
N GLY A 42 -45.20 27.49 1.63
CA GLY A 42 -44.30 27.15 2.72
C GLY A 42 -42.88 26.97 2.15
N PRO A 43 -41.86 27.68 2.63
CA PRO A 43 -40.50 27.45 2.19
C PRO A 43 -40.01 26.12 2.78
N GLY A 44 -40.21 25.04 2.04
CA GLY A 44 -39.63 23.74 2.32
C GLY A 44 -38.13 23.78 2.05
N THR A 45 -37.34 24.09 3.08
CA THR A 45 -35.89 23.99 3.05
C THR A 45 -35.50 22.55 2.75
N SER A 46 -35.27 22.24 1.48
CA SER A 46 -34.75 20.94 1.05
C SER A 46 -33.35 20.78 1.65
N VAL A 47 -33.25 19.93 2.67
CA VAL A 47 -31.98 19.56 3.29
C VAL A 47 -31.21 18.72 2.27
N ILE A 48 -30.36 19.38 1.49
CA ILE A 48 -29.33 18.71 0.68
C ILE A 48 -28.41 18.00 1.66
N THR A 49 -28.60 16.69 1.82
CA THR A 49 -27.69 15.83 2.60
C THR A 49 -26.40 15.72 1.81
N ARG A 50 -25.50 16.69 2.02
CA ARG A 50 -24.15 16.72 1.48
C ARG A 50 -23.45 15.44 1.96
N THR A 51 -23.26 14.48 1.07
CA THR A 51 -22.58 13.22 1.37
C THR A 51 -21.18 13.54 1.86
N LYS A 52 -20.92 13.28 3.16
CA LYS A 52 -19.59 13.45 3.74
C LYS A 52 -18.61 12.55 2.98
N PRO A 53 -17.52 13.08 2.39
CA PRO A 53 -16.51 12.26 1.75
C PRO A 53 -15.95 11.25 2.78
N ARG A 54 -16.14 9.96 2.53
CA ARG A 54 -15.48 8.92 3.33
C ARG A 54 -14.01 8.90 2.95
N ALA A 55 -13.15 9.42 3.81
CA ALA A 55 -11.71 9.30 3.67
C ALA A 55 -11.34 7.80 3.59
N LYS A 56 -10.66 7.39 2.52
CA LYS A 56 -10.10 6.04 2.41
C LYS A 56 -8.99 5.90 3.45
N ARG A 57 -9.01 4.81 4.21
CA ARG A 57 -7.91 4.48 5.14
C ARG A 57 -6.61 4.31 4.33
N PRO A 58 -5.48 4.87 4.79
CA PRO A 58 -4.21 4.75 4.08
C PRO A 58 -3.78 3.27 4.01
N SER A 59 -3.19 2.88 2.88
CA SER A 59 -2.63 1.53 2.73
C SER A 59 -1.38 1.37 3.58
N LEU A 60 -1.28 0.23 4.26
CA LEU A 60 -0.13 -0.13 5.08
C LEU A 60 0.91 -0.90 4.24
N TYR A 61 2.17 -0.67 4.55
CA TYR A 61 3.33 -1.24 3.88
C TYR A 61 4.28 -1.81 4.93
N ARG A 62 4.87 -2.96 4.64
CA ARG A 62 5.95 -3.56 5.41
C ARG A 62 7.27 -3.05 4.86
N VAL A 63 8.17 -2.63 5.73
CA VAL A 63 9.56 -2.31 5.36
C VAL A 63 10.45 -3.48 5.77
N LEU A 64 11.25 -3.95 4.82
CA LEU A 64 12.03 -5.17 4.92
C LEU A 64 13.50 -4.87 4.63
N ILE A 65 14.42 -5.48 5.39
CA ILE A 65 15.85 -5.54 5.06
C ILE A 65 16.15 -6.91 4.45
N LEU A 66 16.98 -6.93 3.40
CA LEU A 66 17.48 -8.14 2.75
C LEU A 66 18.91 -8.42 3.18
N ASN A 67 19.24 -9.70 3.37
CA ASN A 67 20.59 -10.15 3.69
C ASN A 67 21.53 -10.00 2.50
N ASP A 68 22.79 -9.72 2.81
CA ASP A 68 23.92 -9.73 1.89
C ASP A 68 25.19 -10.15 2.64
N ASP A 69 26.26 -10.47 1.92
CA ASP A 69 27.50 -11.02 2.52
C ASP A 69 28.53 -9.95 2.92
N TYR A 70 28.24 -8.65 2.74
CA TYR A 70 29.22 -7.57 2.88
C TYR A 70 28.85 -6.51 3.91
N THR A 71 27.57 -6.38 4.28
CA THR A 71 27.13 -5.44 5.30
C THR A 71 27.39 -6.00 6.70
N PRO A 72 28.16 -5.31 7.57
CA PRO A 72 28.42 -5.78 8.94
C PRO A 72 27.13 -5.90 9.78
N MET A 73 27.07 -6.90 10.67
CA MET A 73 25.95 -7.10 11.59
C MET A 73 25.65 -5.85 12.44
N GLU A 74 26.69 -5.23 13.01
CA GLU A 74 26.59 -4.01 13.80
C GLU A 74 25.99 -2.84 13.01
N PHE A 75 26.28 -2.77 11.69
CA PHE A 75 25.70 -1.74 10.84
C PHE A 75 24.18 -1.93 10.71
N VAL A 76 23.72 -3.18 10.54
CA VAL A 76 22.29 -3.50 10.47
C VAL A 76 21.58 -3.18 11.79
N VAL A 77 22.21 -3.50 12.93
CA VAL A 77 21.68 -3.12 14.26
C VAL A 77 21.55 -1.60 14.37
N HIS A 78 22.60 -0.85 14.02
CA HIS A 78 22.56 0.61 14.05
C HIS A 78 21.46 1.20 13.15
N VAL A 79 21.24 0.62 11.97
CA VAL A 79 20.14 1.00 11.07
C VAL A 79 18.77 0.79 11.74
N LEU A 80 18.58 -0.36 12.39
CA LEU A 80 17.33 -0.71 13.07
C LEU A 80 17.04 0.21 14.26
N GLU A 81 18.06 0.55 15.05
CA GLU A 81 17.91 1.51 16.15
C GLU A 81 17.60 2.91 15.64
N ARG A 82 18.42 3.42 14.71
CA ARG A 82 18.36 4.81 14.24
C ARG A 82 17.11 5.13 13.44
N PHE A 83 16.72 4.28 12.51
CA PHE A 83 15.63 4.58 11.56
C PHE A 83 14.32 3.91 11.94
N PHE A 84 14.35 2.80 12.69
CA PHE A 84 13.14 2.06 13.08
C PHE A 84 12.83 2.12 14.57
N GLN A 85 13.64 2.83 15.36
CA GLN A 85 13.45 3.00 16.81
C GLN A 85 13.30 1.65 17.52
N LYS A 86 14.05 0.65 17.06
CA LYS A 86 14.19 -0.63 17.78
C LYS A 86 15.14 -0.41 18.95
N ASP A 87 14.84 -1.04 20.07
CA ASP A 87 15.85 -1.24 21.11
C ASP A 87 16.90 -2.26 20.63
N VAL A 88 18.02 -2.33 21.35
CA VAL A 88 19.17 -3.19 21.03
C VAL A 88 18.73 -4.65 20.88
N GLU A 89 17.87 -5.15 21.77
CA GLU A 89 17.45 -6.55 21.81
C GLU A 89 16.60 -6.90 20.57
N ALA A 90 15.59 -6.08 20.26
CA ALA A 90 14.75 -6.26 19.08
C ALA A 90 15.56 -6.08 17.79
N ALA A 91 16.48 -5.11 17.74
CA ALA A 91 17.35 -4.88 16.60
C ALA A 91 18.25 -6.09 16.34
N THR A 92 18.90 -6.62 17.39
CA THR A 92 19.75 -7.81 17.30
C THR A 92 18.96 -9.02 16.83
N LYS A 93 17.75 -9.23 17.35
CA LYS A 93 16.88 -10.34 16.93
C LYS A 93 16.47 -10.24 15.47
N ILE A 94 16.11 -9.05 15.00
CA ILE A 94 15.76 -8.83 13.58
C ILE A 94 17.00 -9.03 12.70
N MET A 95 18.16 -8.49 13.09
CA MET A 95 19.41 -8.65 12.37
C MET A 95 19.78 -10.14 12.20
N LEU A 96 19.76 -10.92 13.28
CA LEU A 96 20.02 -12.37 13.22
C LEU A 96 18.99 -13.09 12.34
N HIS A 97 17.72 -12.67 12.39
CA HIS A 97 16.69 -13.23 11.53
C HIS A 97 16.99 -12.98 10.05
N VAL A 98 17.34 -11.74 9.67
CA VAL A 98 17.77 -11.39 8.31
C VAL A 98 18.95 -12.26 7.89
N HIS A 99 19.99 -12.35 8.74
CA HIS A 99 21.20 -13.10 8.42
C HIS A 99 20.92 -14.58 8.12
N HIS A 100 20.05 -15.22 8.90
CA HIS A 100 19.75 -16.64 8.73
C HIS A 100 18.68 -16.94 7.67
N HIS A 101 17.71 -16.04 7.44
CA HIS A 101 16.54 -16.30 6.59
C HIS A 101 16.52 -15.47 5.30
N GLY A 102 17.46 -14.56 5.12
CA GLY A 102 17.60 -13.73 3.93
C GLY A 102 16.78 -12.44 3.93
N ILE A 103 15.77 -12.32 4.80
CA ILE A 103 14.87 -11.16 4.87
C ILE A 103 14.33 -10.98 6.28
N GLY A 104 14.06 -9.74 6.68
CA GLY A 104 13.46 -9.44 7.99
C GLY A 104 12.61 -8.18 7.98
N GLU A 105 11.51 -8.21 8.73
CA GLU A 105 10.60 -7.07 8.88
C GLU A 105 11.12 -6.08 9.91
N CYS A 106 11.33 -4.84 9.48
CA CYS A 106 11.75 -3.74 10.35
C CYS A 106 10.53 -3.06 10.99
N GLY A 107 9.42 -2.97 10.26
CA GLY A 107 8.16 -2.42 10.76
C GLY A 107 7.10 -2.23 9.67
N ILE A 108 5.92 -1.76 10.08
CA ILE A 108 4.77 -1.50 9.21
C ILE A 108 4.39 -0.03 9.31
N PHE A 109 4.23 0.63 8.17
CA PHE A 109 3.99 2.06 8.09
C PHE A 109 2.97 2.39 6.99
N THR A 110 2.51 3.63 6.93
CA THR A 110 1.84 4.14 5.73
C THR A 110 2.84 4.27 4.58
N TYR A 111 2.35 4.32 3.34
CA TYR A 111 3.20 4.41 2.15
C TYR A 111 4.29 5.50 2.26
N GLU A 112 3.91 6.74 2.56
CA GLU A 112 4.83 7.89 2.59
C GLU A 112 5.93 7.72 3.65
N ILE A 113 5.58 7.17 4.82
CA ILE A 113 6.54 6.90 5.89
C ILE A 113 7.46 5.74 5.50
N ALA A 114 6.92 4.67 4.89
CA ALA A 114 7.70 3.54 4.42
C ALA A 114 8.71 3.95 3.34
N GLU A 115 8.27 4.71 2.35
CA GLU A 115 9.10 5.23 1.25
C GLU A 115 10.25 6.10 1.75
N THR A 116 9.94 7.01 2.70
CA THR A 116 10.93 7.87 3.34
C THR A 116 11.97 7.03 4.11
N LYS A 117 11.52 6.05 4.92
CA LYS A 117 12.43 5.19 5.68
C LYS A 117 13.33 4.36 4.78
N VAL A 118 12.77 3.75 3.73
CA VAL A 118 13.55 3.00 2.73
C VAL A 118 14.63 3.89 2.13
N THR A 119 14.26 5.08 1.66
CA THR A 119 15.21 6.02 1.05
C THR A 119 16.33 6.41 2.03
N GLN A 120 15.99 6.76 3.27
CA GLN A 120 16.96 7.11 4.31
C GLN A 120 17.95 5.99 4.62
N VAL A 121 17.47 4.76 4.75
CA VAL A 121 18.32 3.58 5.01
C VAL A 121 19.25 3.33 3.84
N MET A 122 18.73 3.36 2.61
CA MET A 122 19.50 3.12 1.40
C MET A 122 20.58 4.19 1.19
N ASP A 123 20.28 5.47 1.43
CA ASP A 123 21.26 6.55 1.39
C ASP A 123 22.33 6.41 2.46
N PHE A 124 21.94 6.02 3.68
CA PHE A 124 22.87 5.81 4.78
C PHE A 124 23.83 4.65 4.49
N ALA A 125 23.32 3.52 3.98
CA ALA A 125 24.12 2.37 3.56
C ALA A 125 25.12 2.74 2.45
N ARG A 126 24.67 3.45 1.41
CA ARG A 126 25.55 3.92 0.33
C ARG A 126 26.68 4.82 0.83
N LYS A 127 26.38 5.78 1.72
CA LYS A 127 27.39 6.66 2.32
C LYS A 127 28.45 5.91 3.14
N HIS A 128 28.09 4.76 3.69
CA HIS A 128 29.00 3.88 4.44
C HIS A 128 29.55 2.73 3.58
N GLN A 129 29.33 2.77 2.26
CA GLN A 129 29.84 1.79 1.30
C GLN A 129 29.34 0.36 1.55
N HIS A 130 28.13 0.22 2.08
CA HIS A 130 27.47 -1.08 2.26
C HIS A 130 26.41 -1.32 1.17
N PRO A 131 26.31 -2.54 0.61
CA PRO A 131 25.32 -2.86 -0.43
C PRO A 131 23.91 -3.16 0.13
N LEU A 132 23.70 -2.98 1.45
CA LEU A 132 22.45 -3.25 2.17
C LEU A 132 21.22 -2.80 1.38
N GLN A 133 20.29 -3.73 1.17
CA GLN A 133 19.01 -3.46 0.52
C GLN A 133 17.88 -3.34 1.54
N CYS A 134 17.07 -2.30 1.37
CA CYS A 134 15.86 -2.03 2.12
C CYS A 134 14.73 -1.79 1.13
N VAL A 135 13.61 -2.50 1.29
CA VAL A 135 12.46 -2.47 0.36
C VAL A 135 11.16 -2.32 1.13
N MET A 136 10.08 -1.96 0.42
CA MET A 136 8.73 -1.96 0.98
C MET A 136 7.75 -2.73 0.11
N GLU A 137 6.82 -3.44 0.74
CA GLU A 137 5.73 -4.17 0.08
C GLU A 137 4.39 -3.83 0.72
N LYS A 138 3.30 -3.90 -0.07
CA LYS A 138 1.95 -3.66 0.44
C LYS A 138 1.55 -4.81 1.37
N LYS A 139 1.01 -4.47 2.54
CA LYS A 139 0.49 -5.44 3.52
C LYS A 139 -0.95 -5.88 3.21
#